data_AF-A0A4R5FG64-F1
#
_entry.id   AF-A0A4R5FG64-F1
#
_cell.length_a   1.000
_cell.length_b   1.000
_cell.length_c   1.000
_cell.angle_alpha   90.00
_cell.angle_beta   90.00
_cell.angle_gamma   90.00
#
_symmetry.space_group_name_H-M   'P 1'
#
loop_
_entity.id
_entity.type
_entity.pdbx_description
1 polymer ?
#
loop_
_entity_poly.entity_id
_entity_poly.type
_entity_poly.pdbx_seq_one_letter_code
_entity_poly.pdbx_strand_id
1 'polypeptide(L)'
;MATSSRQKPPFLHVIDDEFVPPDRGDEQQGPESAVPAGDPDEAVRLFHHYRRLMAQIVGHEEELPEPASEDDLAALEESIGVSLPADLRALYGIADGDGDLVNPLFDRQEWLPVAEIDDLDDEWLEIAQEWQHEPWRRTVFDAQPPNAVRRSPLRPGWIRFAFDTGGNWLAVDMDPGPHGRPGQVIAVGVDYTQGPAYVADSVTTFLRRLVEALERGDYRHHDKSLWTDADLPDLPTEHSRYGDVRPSLARAMQAGPRVQEVRVVDVEDCAFLAAMPEVYSLALSSKGSPDLTPLGGRPVEYLELDVEWVDLTVLARSRELRSLSVTCGRPVELAPLRTVPNLWALDIAAASVADIATVTELKGLRYLEVTQDQWRELSELGDLPSLAVVGVHPHRPVRDWPVSTAWVTTYDEPPSP
;
A
#
# COMPACT_ATOMS: atom_id res chain seq x y z
N MET A 1 1.06 15.43 -45.92
CA MET A 1 1.77 15.37 -44.63
C MET A 1 1.00 16.24 -43.67
N ALA A 2 0.14 15.63 -42.85
CA ALA A 2 -0.57 16.33 -41.81
C ALA A 2 0.45 16.69 -40.72
N THR A 3 0.56 17.97 -40.41
CA THR A 3 1.26 18.47 -39.23
C THR A 3 0.60 17.85 -38.01
N SER A 4 1.27 16.85 -37.42
CA SER A 4 1.00 16.42 -36.05
C SER A 4 1.24 17.64 -35.18
N SER A 5 0.17 18.33 -34.79
CA SER A 5 0.20 19.26 -33.68
C SER A 5 0.62 18.42 -32.48
N ARG A 6 1.88 18.55 -32.03
CA ARG A 6 2.27 18.00 -30.74
C ARG A 6 1.31 18.59 -29.71
N GLN A 7 0.38 17.78 -29.21
CA GLN A 7 -0.45 18.17 -28.08
C GLN A 7 0.51 18.61 -26.97
N LYS A 8 0.22 19.75 -26.33
CA LYS A 8 1.00 20.18 -25.17
C LYS A 8 0.94 19.05 -24.12
N PRO A 9 2.01 18.79 -23.37
CA PRO A 9 1.95 17.81 -22.30
C PRO A 9 1.07 18.36 -21.15
N PRO A 10 0.51 17.47 -20.31
CA PRO A 10 -0.08 17.86 -19.04
C PRO A 10 1.04 18.23 -18.04
N PHE A 11 0.78 19.22 -17.19
CA PHE A 11 1.74 19.73 -16.20
C PHE A 11 1.26 19.46 -14.78
N LEU A 12 2.19 19.04 -13.92
CA LEU A 12 1.95 18.81 -12.50
C LEU A 12 2.69 19.88 -11.72
N HIS A 13 1.94 20.79 -11.10
CA HIS A 13 2.47 21.89 -10.33
C HIS A 13 2.51 21.51 -8.85
N VAL A 14 3.72 21.35 -8.31
CA VAL A 14 3.94 21.11 -6.89
C VAL A 14 4.14 22.45 -6.19
N ILE A 15 3.20 22.80 -5.31
CA ILE A 15 3.11 24.06 -4.58
C ILE A 15 3.63 23.89 -3.14
N ASP A 16 3.32 22.75 -2.53
CA ASP A 16 3.82 22.32 -1.21
C ASP A 16 4.41 20.92 -1.37
N ASP A 17 5.74 20.85 -1.50
CA ASP A 17 6.51 19.62 -1.63
C ASP A 17 6.73 18.92 -0.28
N GLU A 18 6.45 19.59 0.84
CA GLU A 18 6.48 19.01 2.19
C GLU A 18 5.20 18.25 2.54
N PHE A 19 4.12 18.41 1.75
CA PHE A 19 2.88 17.67 2.01
C PHE A 19 3.03 16.18 1.71
N VAL A 20 2.87 15.37 2.75
CA VAL A 20 2.77 13.91 2.66
C VAL A 20 1.30 13.48 2.74
N PRO A 21 0.83 12.60 1.84
CA PRO A 21 -0.50 11.99 1.96
C PRO A 21 -0.71 11.34 3.34
N PRO A 22 -1.89 11.48 3.97
CA PRO A 22 -2.15 10.87 5.27
C PRO A 22 -1.97 9.35 5.24
N ASP A 23 -1.19 8.80 6.19
CA ASP A 23 -0.99 7.37 6.35
C ASP A 23 -2.18 6.73 7.08
N ARG A 24 -2.76 5.66 6.50
CA ARG A 24 -3.91 4.97 7.10
C ARG A 24 -3.58 4.25 8.40
N GLY A 25 -2.36 3.79 8.55
CA GLY A 25 -1.92 3.14 9.78
C GLY A 25 -1.99 4.06 10.99
N ASP A 26 -1.81 5.37 10.83
CA ASP A 26 -1.84 6.33 11.95
C ASP A 26 -3.25 6.54 12.53
N GLU A 27 -4.27 6.20 11.76
CA GLU A 27 -5.67 6.28 12.16
C GLU A 27 -6.17 5.00 12.84
N GLN A 28 -5.43 3.90 12.72
CA GLN A 28 -5.77 2.63 13.34
C GLN A 28 -5.41 2.63 14.83
N GLN A 29 -6.17 1.87 15.62
CA GLN A 29 -5.80 1.62 17.01
C GLN A 29 -4.57 0.71 17.07
N GLY A 30 -3.78 0.84 18.13
CA GLY A 30 -2.67 -0.09 18.40
C GLY A 30 -3.17 -1.48 18.83
N PRO A 31 -2.25 -2.44 19.05
CA PRO A 31 -2.62 -3.81 19.35
C PRO A 31 -3.41 -3.92 20.66
N GLU A 32 -4.39 -4.82 20.69
CA GLU A 32 -5.11 -5.19 21.91
C GLU A 32 -4.16 -5.75 22.99
N SER A 33 -3.04 -6.35 22.58
CA SER A 33 -1.98 -6.86 23.45
C SER A 33 -0.62 -6.28 23.06
N ALA A 34 -0.03 -5.50 23.96
CA ALA A 34 1.33 -4.96 23.79
C ALA A 34 2.45 -5.95 24.14
N VAL A 35 2.14 -7.20 24.52
CA VAL A 35 3.15 -8.21 24.84
C VAL A 35 3.77 -8.72 23.54
N PRO A 36 5.10 -8.59 23.33
CA PRO A 36 5.73 -9.11 22.14
C PRO A 36 5.54 -10.62 21.97
N ALA A 37 5.44 -11.07 20.73
CA ALA A 37 5.41 -12.47 20.34
C ALA A 37 6.83 -13.08 20.36
N GLY A 38 6.90 -14.40 20.19
CA GLY A 38 8.16 -15.13 20.16
C GLY A 38 8.56 -15.79 21.47
N ASP A 39 9.34 -16.87 21.33
CA ASP A 39 10.00 -17.58 22.42
C ASP A 39 11.49 -17.69 22.06
N PRO A 40 12.39 -16.92 22.72
CA PRO A 40 13.80 -16.91 22.37
C PRO A 40 14.47 -18.28 22.55
N ASP A 41 14.11 -19.03 23.59
CA ASP A 41 14.70 -20.34 23.84
C ASP A 41 14.27 -21.34 22.76
N GLU A 42 13.03 -21.26 22.29
CA GLU A 42 12.56 -22.06 21.16
C GLU A 42 13.22 -21.64 19.85
N ALA A 43 13.34 -20.33 19.57
CA ALA A 43 13.97 -19.82 18.37
C ALA A 43 15.43 -20.31 18.23
N VAL A 44 16.23 -20.23 19.30
CA VAL A 44 17.61 -20.77 19.31
C VAL A 44 17.64 -22.27 19.03
N ARG A 45 16.73 -23.05 19.64
CA ARG A 45 16.65 -24.51 19.38
C ARG A 45 16.30 -24.80 17.91
N LEU A 46 15.32 -24.08 17.36
CA LEU A 46 14.87 -24.23 15.99
C LEU A 46 15.95 -23.82 14.99
N PHE A 47 16.66 -22.71 15.24
CA PHE A 47 17.78 -22.25 14.44
C PHE A 47 18.86 -23.34 14.29
N HIS A 48 19.34 -23.88 15.41
CA HIS A 48 20.36 -24.94 15.36
C HIS A 48 19.83 -26.22 14.70
N HIS A 49 18.53 -26.50 14.82
CA HIS A 49 17.92 -27.66 14.18
C HIS A 49 17.81 -27.49 12.67
N TYR A 50 17.34 -26.32 12.21
CA TYR A 50 17.35 -25.93 10.80
C TYR A 50 18.75 -26.07 10.21
N ARG A 51 19.77 -25.47 10.84
CA ARG A 51 21.17 -25.56 10.40
C ARG A 51 21.67 -27.01 10.27
N ARG A 52 21.32 -27.90 11.21
CA ARG A 52 21.67 -29.32 11.11
C ARG A 52 20.97 -30.02 9.94
N LEU A 53 19.69 -29.73 9.71
CA LEU A 53 18.94 -30.28 8.57
C LEU A 53 19.54 -29.80 7.25
N MET A 54 19.80 -28.49 7.13
CA MET A 54 20.48 -27.88 5.99
C MET A 54 21.81 -28.59 5.68
N ALA A 55 22.67 -28.74 6.68
CA ALA A 55 23.98 -29.36 6.49
C ALA A 55 23.88 -30.84 6.08
N GLN A 56 22.86 -31.56 6.56
CA GLN A 56 22.59 -32.93 6.14
C GLN A 56 22.11 -33.02 4.68
N ILE A 57 21.29 -32.07 4.25
CA ILE A 57 20.73 -32.03 2.89
C ILE A 57 21.78 -31.61 1.86
N VAL A 58 22.49 -30.51 2.13
CA VAL A 58 23.49 -29.92 1.23
C VAL A 58 24.84 -30.65 1.33
N GLY A 59 25.07 -31.42 2.40
CA GLY A 59 26.25 -32.27 2.58
C GLY A 59 27.49 -31.56 3.12
N HIS A 60 27.36 -30.30 3.57
CA HIS A 60 28.41 -29.57 4.28
C HIS A 60 27.77 -28.54 5.23
N GLU A 61 28.53 -28.14 6.24
CA GLU A 61 28.14 -27.06 7.14
C GLU A 61 28.71 -25.74 6.61
N GLU A 62 27.87 -24.72 6.51
CA GLU A 62 28.28 -23.37 6.16
C GLU A 62 28.72 -22.60 7.42
N GLU A 63 29.68 -21.69 7.30
CA GLU A 63 30.19 -20.92 8.42
C GLU A 63 29.31 -19.68 8.66
N LEU A 64 29.00 -19.39 9.93
CA LEU A 64 28.26 -18.20 10.33
C LEU A 64 29.24 -17.10 10.75
N PRO A 65 28.86 -15.82 10.59
CA PRO A 65 29.61 -14.73 11.19
C PRO A 65 29.60 -14.83 12.73
N GLU A 66 30.49 -14.07 13.37
CA GLU A 66 30.48 -13.92 14.83
C GLU A 66 29.15 -13.30 15.30
N PRO A 67 28.70 -13.59 16.53
CA PRO A 67 27.53 -12.96 17.12
C PRO A 67 27.64 -11.44 17.18
N ALA A 68 26.50 -10.75 17.11
CA ALA A 68 26.42 -9.32 17.40
C ALA A 68 26.74 -9.09 18.88
N SER A 69 27.46 -8.00 19.19
CA SER A 69 27.75 -7.66 20.58
C SER A 69 26.52 -7.05 21.27
N GLU A 70 26.44 -7.15 22.60
CA GLU A 70 25.37 -6.50 23.37
C GLU A 70 25.39 -4.97 23.21
N ASP A 71 26.58 -4.39 23.01
CA ASP A 71 26.73 -2.95 22.78
C ASP A 71 26.17 -2.55 21.40
N ASP A 72 26.42 -3.34 20.35
CA ASP A 72 25.88 -3.09 19.00
C ASP A 72 24.36 -3.23 18.98
N LEU A 73 23.83 -4.28 19.64
CA LEU A 73 22.38 -4.49 19.76
C LEU A 73 21.71 -3.37 20.55
N ALA A 74 22.32 -2.91 21.64
CA ALA A 74 21.79 -1.79 22.42
C ALA A 74 21.85 -0.47 21.63
N ALA A 75 22.92 -0.24 20.87
CA ALA A 75 23.05 0.93 20.00
C ALA A 75 22.01 0.94 18.87
N LEU A 76 21.76 -0.21 18.24
CA LEU A 76 20.69 -0.35 17.25
C LEU A 76 19.33 0.00 17.85
N GLU A 77 18.97 -0.62 18.99
CA GLU A 77 17.68 -0.37 19.66
C GLU A 77 17.50 1.09 20.10
N GLU A 78 18.58 1.74 20.53
CA GLU A 78 18.58 3.17 20.84
C GLU A 78 18.33 4.00 19.57
N SER A 79 18.97 3.66 18.45
CA SER A 79 18.83 4.39 17.18
C SER A 79 17.42 4.27 16.58
N ILE A 80 16.90 3.05 16.47
CA ILE A 80 15.57 2.79 15.90
C ILE A 80 14.42 3.12 16.87
N GLY A 81 14.73 3.40 18.13
CA GLY A 81 13.76 3.81 19.15
C GLY A 81 12.81 2.71 19.63
N VAL A 82 13.05 1.46 19.25
CA VAL A 82 12.27 0.28 19.66
C VAL A 82 13.22 -0.87 20.01
N SER A 83 12.83 -1.70 20.99
CA SER A 83 13.58 -2.92 21.30
C SER A 83 13.33 -4.00 20.27
N LEU A 84 14.34 -4.80 19.96
CA LEU A 84 14.17 -6.02 19.17
C LEU A 84 13.25 -7.00 19.92
N PRO A 85 12.38 -7.75 19.21
CA PRO A 85 11.67 -8.85 19.84
C PRO A 85 12.68 -9.88 20.34
N ALA A 86 12.37 -10.50 21.49
CA ALA A 86 13.33 -11.33 22.21
C ALA A 86 13.86 -12.50 21.38
N ASP A 87 13.02 -13.08 20.51
CA ASP A 87 13.43 -14.18 19.64
C ASP A 87 14.38 -13.74 18.53
N LEU A 88 14.16 -12.59 17.88
CA LEU A 88 15.12 -12.04 16.91
C LEU A 88 16.45 -11.66 17.58
N ARG A 89 16.39 -10.97 18.74
CA ARG A 89 17.59 -10.62 19.51
C ARG A 89 18.42 -11.85 19.88
N ALA A 90 17.76 -12.94 20.25
CA ALA A 90 18.42 -14.20 20.58
C ALA A 90 19.15 -14.82 19.37
N LEU A 91 18.63 -14.65 18.15
CA LEU A 91 19.33 -15.09 16.94
C LEU A 91 20.59 -14.26 16.68
N TYR A 92 20.54 -12.93 16.83
CA TYR A 92 21.73 -12.09 16.71
C TYR A 92 22.82 -12.43 17.73
N GLY A 93 22.44 -12.95 18.90
CA GLY A 93 23.37 -13.54 19.88
C GLY A 93 24.03 -14.86 19.44
N ILE A 94 23.65 -15.42 18.29
CA ILE A 94 24.28 -16.59 17.65
C ILE A 94 25.15 -16.17 16.46
N ALA A 95 24.68 -15.25 15.63
CA ALA A 95 25.36 -14.77 14.44
C ALA A 95 24.86 -13.37 14.05
N ASP A 96 25.75 -12.48 13.60
CA ASP A 96 25.37 -11.17 13.09
C ASP A 96 24.99 -11.21 11.60
N GLY A 97 23.79 -11.70 11.30
CA GLY A 97 23.31 -11.87 9.94
C GLY A 97 23.80 -13.16 9.27
N ASP A 98 23.57 -13.26 7.96
CA ASP A 98 23.96 -14.42 7.16
C ASP A 98 25.46 -14.39 6.76
N GLY A 99 26.07 -13.20 6.59
CA GLY A 99 27.45 -13.10 6.10
C GLY A 99 27.59 -13.71 4.69
N ASP A 100 28.49 -14.68 4.51
CA ASP A 100 28.78 -15.30 3.20
C ASP A 100 27.97 -16.58 2.93
N LEU A 101 26.83 -16.79 3.60
CA LEU A 101 26.00 -17.99 3.40
C LEU A 101 25.49 -18.09 1.94
N VAL A 102 25.58 -19.29 1.36
CA VAL A 102 24.99 -19.61 0.06
C VAL A 102 23.48 -19.80 0.18
N ASN A 103 23.01 -20.27 1.34
CA ASN A 103 21.61 -20.51 1.62
C ASN A 103 21.13 -19.59 2.75
N PRO A 104 20.52 -18.44 2.42
CA PRO A 104 19.99 -17.52 3.40
C PRO A 104 18.97 -18.17 4.33
N LEU A 105 18.95 -17.73 5.59
CA LEU A 105 18.09 -18.32 6.61
C LEU A 105 16.61 -18.05 6.37
N PHE A 106 16.25 -16.84 5.94
CA PHE A 106 14.87 -16.36 5.94
C PHE A 106 14.21 -16.44 4.57
N ASP A 107 13.98 -17.67 4.09
CA ASP A 107 13.31 -17.95 2.81
C ASP A 107 13.93 -17.16 1.63
N ARG A 108 15.24 -17.32 1.46
CA ARG A 108 16.05 -16.70 0.39
C ARG A 108 16.27 -15.20 0.55
N GLN A 109 15.81 -14.63 1.65
CA GLN A 109 16.14 -13.27 2.04
C GLN A 109 17.36 -13.31 2.94
N GLU A 110 18.38 -12.56 2.55
CA GLU A 110 19.60 -12.37 3.30
C GLU A 110 19.27 -11.77 4.66
N TRP A 111 19.64 -12.45 5.72
CA TRP A 111 19.57 -11.92 7.07
C TRP A 111 20.61 -10.82 7.25
N LEU A 112 20.14 -9.59 7.46
CA LEU A 112 20.98 -8.41 7.53
C LEU A 112 21.82 -8.40 8.83
N PRO A 113 23.09 -7.96 8.76
CA PRO A 113 23.85 -7.64 9.96
C PRO A 113 23.26 -6.43 10.67
N VAL A 114 23.45 -6.34 11.99
CA VAL A 114 22.92 -5.27 12.85
C VAL A 114 23.27 -3.88 12.32
N ALA A 115 24.49 -3.70 11.82
CA ALA A 115 24.97 -2.43 11.30
C ALA A 115 24.19 -1.94 10.07
N GLU A 116 23.57 -2.83 9.30
CA GLU A 116 22.81 -2.45 8.10
C GLU A 116 21.35 -2.10 8.39
N ILE A 117 20.78 -2.53 9.53
CA ILE A 117 19.36 -2.30 9.83
C ILE A 117 19.01 -0.81 9.92
N ASP A 118 19.88 -0.01 10.52
CA ASP A 118 19.67 1.43 10.71
C ASP A 118 20.02 2.26 9.46
N ASP A 119 20.87 1.72 8.59
CA ASP A 119 21.34 2.39 7.36
C ASP A 119 20.46 2.11 6.12
N LEU A 120 19.30 1.47 6.31
CA LEU A 120 18.41 1.11 5.21
C LEU A 120 17.79 2.35 4.55
N ASP A 121 18.01 2.48 3.24
CA ASP A 121 17.47 3.56 2.43
C ASP A 121 15.98 3.34 2.09
N ASP A 122 15.19 4.39 2.26
CA ASP A 122 13.76 4.45 1.95
C ASP A 122 13.49 5.13 0.59
N GLU A 123 14.51 5.37 -0.25
CA GLU A 123 14.44 6.04 -1.56
C GLU A 123 13.29 5.50 -2.42
N TRP A 124 13.04 4.19 -2.44
CA TRP A 124 11.95 3.61 -3.22
C TRP A 124 10.57 4.11 -2.74
N LEU A 125 10.40 4.30 -1.43
CA LEU A 125 9.17 4.80 -0.84
C LEU A 125 9.01 6.28 -1.13
N GLU A 126 10.09 7.05 -1.03
CA GLU A 126 10.13 8.45 -1.41
C GLU A 126 9.69 8.61 -2.87
N ILE A 127 10.30 7.85 -3.80
CA ILE A 127 9.90 7.78 -5.21
C ILE A 127 8.43 7.38 -5.35
N ALA A 128 7.99 6.36 -4.63
CA ALA A 128 6.61 5.89 -4.68
C ALA A 128 5.59 6.94 -4.20
N GLN A 129 6.00 7.87 -3.34
CA GLN A 129 5.19 8.96 -2.82
C GLN A 129 5.28 10.24 -3.67
N GLU A 130 6.23 10.34 -4.61
CA GLU A 130 6.31 11.49 -5.51
C GLU A 130 5.03 11.63 -6.34
N TRP A 131 4.59 12.87 -6.50
CA TRP A 131 3.29 13.17 -7.08
C TRP A 131 3.13 12.75 -8.55
N GLN A 132 4.22 12.68 -9.33
CA GLN A 132 4.19 12.14 -10.69
C GLN A 132 3.77 10.66 -10.74
N HIS A 133 3.91 9.92 -9.64
CA HIS A 133 3.51 8.54 -9.49
C HIS A 133 2.09 8.37 -8.92
N GLU A 134 1.34 9.48 -8.87
CA GLU A 134 -0.10 9.55 -8.54
C GLU A 134 -0.45 8.86 -7.21
N PRO A 135 0.20 9.23 -6.09
CA PRO A 135 -0.04 8.61 -4.77
C PRO A 135 -1.50 8.73 -4.31
N TRP A 136 -2.22 9.73 -4.80
CA TRP A 136 -3.65 9.94 -4.55
C TRP A 136 -4.58 8.87 -5.13
N ARG A 137 -4.11 8.04 -6.07
CA ARG A 137 -4.83 6.86 -6.59
C ARG A 137 -4.52 5.59 -5.82
N ARG A 138 -3.49 5.61 -4.97
CA ARG A 138 -3.02 4.41 -4.24
C ARG A 138 -3.82 4.23 -2.97
N THR A 139 -4.18 3.00 -2.70
CA THR A 139 -4.87 2.58 -1.47
C THR A 139 -4.06 1.47 -0.85
N VAL A 140 -3.67 1.64 0.42
CA VAL A 140 -2.97 0.59 1.18
C VAL A 140 -4.02 -0.34 1.76
N PHE A 141 -4.05 -1.60 1.34
CA PHE A 141 -5.03 -2.60 1.75
C PHE A 141 -4.70 -3.21 3.11
N ASP A 142 -5.74 -3.74 3.76
CA ASP A 142 -5.61 -4.51 4.99
C ASP A 142 -4.93 -5.85 4.73
N ALA A 143 -4.11 -6.26 5.69
CA ALA A 143 -3.38 -7.52 5.62
C ALA A 143 -4.31 -8.72 5.90
N GLN A 144 -3.77 -9.93 5.78
CA GLN A 144 -4.45 -11.16 6.17
C GLN A 144 -3.58 -11.89 7.21
N PRO A 145 -4.02 -12.03 8.47
CA PRO A 145 -5.38 -11.78 8.96
C PRO A 145 -5.78 -10.29 9.07
N PRO A 146 -7.09 -9.95 8.95
CA PRO A 146 -7.56 -8.56 8.95
C PRO A 146 -7.18 -7.80 10.22
N ASN A 147 -6.73 -6.57 10.06
CA ASN A 147 -6.28 -5.64 11.10
C ASN A 147 -5.09 -6.15 11.94
N ALA A 148 -4.35 -7.15 11.45
CA ALA A 148 -3.13 -7.61 12.11
C ALA A 148 -1.96 -6.66 11.88
N VAL A 149 -1.85 -6.13 10.66
CA VAL A 149 -0.80 -5.17 10.28
C VAL A 149 -1.47 -3.84 10.01
N ARG A 150 -0.82 -2.73 10.42
CA ARG A 150 -1.30 -1.41 10.03
C ARG A 150 -1.20 -1.21 8.53
N ARG A 151 -2.17 -0.49 7.96
CA ARG A 151 -2.29 -0.17 6.54
C ARG A 151 -1.35 0.98 6.20
N SER A 152 -0.06 0.70 6.21
CA SER A 152 0.99 1.67 5.89
C SER A 152 1.97 1.10 4.86
N PRO A 153 2.56 1.93 3.99
CA PRO A 153 3.58 1.45 3.07
C PRO A 153 4.91 1.15 3.79
N LEU A 154 5.20 1.88 4.86
CA LEU A 154 6.33 1.69 5.78
C LEU A 154 6.02 2.45 7.07
N ARG A 155 6.57 2.03 8.21
CA ARG A 155 6.37 2.74 9.49
C ARG A 155 7.60 2.66 10.39
N PRO A 156 7.81 3.69 11.25
CA PRO A 156 8.65 3.54 12.44
C PRO A 156 8.18 2.34 13.29
N GLY A 157 9.11 1.50 13.72
CA GLY A 157 8.82 0.28 14.48
C GLY A 157 8.70 -1.00 13.63
N TRP A 158 8.74 -0.91 12.30
CA TRP A 158 8.92 -2.08 11.44
C TRP A 158 10.41 -2.32 11.20
N ILE A 159 10.99 -3.24 11.96
CA ILE A 159 12.43 -3.50 11.94
C ILE A 159 12.72 -4.49 10.82
N ARG A 160 13.16 -3.96 9.67
CA ARG A 160 13.56 -4.74 8.50
C ARG A 160 14.85 -5.49 8.82
N PHE A 161 14.78 -6.82 8.84
CA PHE A 161 15.89 -7.67 9.26
C PHE A 161 16.35 -8.65 8.18
N ALA A 162 15.59 -8.84 7.10
CA ALA A 162 16.06 -9.62 5.95
C ALA A 162 15.68 -8.95 4.63
N PHE A 163 16.49 -9.17 3.59
CA PHE A 163 16.37 -8.52 2.29
C PHE A 163 16.50 -9.50 1.12
N ASP A 164 15.67 -9.36 0.09
CA ASP A 164 15.65 -10.27 -1.07
C ASP A 164 16.54 -9.83 -2.25
N THR A 165 17.32 -8.75 -2.11
CA THR A 165 18.11 -8.08 -3.18
C THR A 165 17.30 -7.40 -4.28
N GLY A 166 15.97 -7.55 -4.27
CA GLY A 166 15.03 -7.03 -5.25
C GLY A 166 14.23 -5.81 -4.78
N GLY A 167 14.46 -5.32 -3.56
CA GLY A 167 13.69 -4.22 -2.98
C GLY A 167 12.57 -4.67 -2.06
N ASN A 168 12.60 -5.92 -1.56
CA ASN A 168 11.65 -6.41 -0.56
C ASN A 168 12.35 -6.89 0.70
N TRP A 169 11.67 -6.70 1.83
CA TRP A 169 12.18 -7.03 3.15
C TRP A 169 11.19 -7.87 3.94
N LEU A 170 11.74 -8.74 4.79
CA LEU A 170 11.04 -9.17 6.00
C LEU A 170 11.33 -8.18 7.11
N ALA A 171 10.28 -7.81 7.83
CA ALA A 171 10.36 -6.96 9.00
C ALA A 171 9.68 -7.62 10.19
N VAL A 172 10.20 -7.38 11.39
CA VAL A 172 9.43 -7.60 12.62
C VAL A 172 8.63 -6.34 12.93
N ASP A 173 7.33 -6.51 13.07
CA ASP A 173 6.36 -5.44 13.28
C ASP A 173 6.19 -5.15 14.78
N MET A 174 6.77 -4.06 15.25
CA MET A 174 6.64 -3.59 16.64
C MET A 174 5.54 -2.53 16.83
N ASP A 175 4.86 -2.10 15.76
CA ASP A 175 3.68 -1.23 15.78
C ASP A 175 2.51 -1.86 14.98
N PRO A 176 2.02 -3.03 15.42
CA PRO A 176 1.01 -3.77 14.69
C PRO A 176 -0.37 -3.12 14.78
N GLY A 177 -1.29 -3.62 13.96
CA GLY A 177 -2.70 -3.26 14.02
C GLY A 177 -3.43 -3.84 15.24
N PRO A 178 -4.72 -3.53 15.41
CA PRO A 178 -5.53 -3.94 16.57
C PRO A 178 -5.51 -5.43 16.88
N HIS A 179 -5.54 -6.28 15.84
CA HIS A 179 -5.55 -7.73 15.99
C HIS A 179 -4.16 -8.36 15.82
N GLY A 180 -3.12 -7.55 15.66
CA GLY A 180 -1.75 -8.01 15.57
C GLY A 180 -1.08 -8.07 16.93
N ARG A 181 0.19 -8.44 16.91
CA ARG A 181 1.01 -8.55 18.12
C ARG A 181 2.43 -8.08 17.82
N PRO A 182 3.05 -7.26 18.71
CA PRO A 182 4.41 -6.80 18.47
C PRO A 182 5.36 -7.99 18.28
N GLY A 183 6.27 -7.92 17.33
CA GLY A 183 7.21 -9.01 17.00
C GLY A 183 6.67 -10.04 15.99
N GLN A 184 5.44 -9.87 15.47
CA GLN A 184 5.00 -10.61 14.29
C GLN A 184 5.88 -10.29 13.08
N VAL A 185 6.03 -11.23 12.16
CA VAL A 185 6.83 -11.04 10.94
C VAL A 185 5.90 -10.61 9.81
N ILE A 186 6.29 -9.56 9.10
CA ILE A 186 5.61 -9.02 7.93
C ILE A 186 6.59 -8.94 6.76
N ALA A 187 6.06 -8.80 5.55
CA ALA A 187 6.83 -8.50 4.35
C ALA A 187 6.38 -7.16 3.75
N VAL A 188 7.36 -6.37 3.34
CA VAL A 188 7.22 -4.99 2.83
C VAL A 188 8.18 -4.75 1.67
N GLY A 189 7.99 -3.66 0.93
CA GLY A 189 8.90 -3.23 -0.12
C GLY A 189 8.22 -2.95 -1.46
N VAL A 190 9.02 -2.95 -2.52
CA VAL A 190 8.62 -2.49 -3.85
C VAL A 190 7.49 -3.30 -4.48
N ASP A 191 7.40 -4.60 -4.17
CA ASP A 191 6.32 -5.46 -4.67
C ASP A 191 5.05 -5.39 -3.81
N TYR A 192 5.14 -4.78 -2.64
CA TYR A 192 4.05 -4.62 -1.67
C TYR A 192 3.32 -3.28 -1.86
N THR A 193 3.16 -2.85 -3.11
CA THR A 193 2.50 -1.58 -3.49
C THR A 193 1.05 -1.44 -3.00
N GLN A 194 0.40 -2.57 -2.69
CA GLN A 194 -0.96 -2.61 -2.14
C GLN A 194 -0.99 -2.76 -0.62
N GLY A 195 0.15 -2.73 0.06
CA GLY A 195 0.27 -2.85 1.51
C GLY A 195 1.06 -4.07 1.98
N PRO A 196 1.41 -4.09 3.28
CA PRO A 196 2.28 -5.09 3.87
C PRO A 196 1.58 -6.46 3.91
N ALA A 197 2.35 -7.52 3.77
CA ALA A 197 1.84 -8.88 3.99
C ALA A 197 2.20 -9.37 5.38
N TYR A 198 1.25 -10.00 6.07
CA TYR A 198 1.54 -10.73 7.29
C TYR A 198 2.15 -12.09 6.93
N VAL A 199 3.26 -12.46 7.57
CA VAL A 199 4.03 -13.67 7.26
C VAL A 199 3.93 -14.71 8.37
N ALA A 200 4.18 -14.32 9.62
CA ALA A 200 4.17 -15.25 10.76
C ALA A 200 3.91 -14.54 12.09
N ASP A 201 3.44 -15.29 13.10
CA ASP A 201 3.17 -14.75 14.45
C ASP A 201 4.42 -14.24 15.16
N SER A 202 5.60 -14.75 14.80
CA SER A 202 6.91 -14.28 15.27
C SER A 202 8.04 -14.93 14.48
N VAL A 203 9.30 -14.53 14.72
CA VAL A 203 10.50 -15.16 14.16
C VAL A 203 10.59 -16.63 14.58
N THR A 204 10.23 -16.95 15.82
CA THR A 204 10.10 -18.33 16.33
C THR A 204 9.15 -19.16 15.46
N THR A 205 7.95 -18.64 15.18
CA THR A 205 6.96 -19.34 14.35
C THR A 205 7.43 -19.48 12.91
N PHE A 206 8.11 -18.46 12.37
CA PHE A 206 8.73 -18.52 11.05
C PHE A 206 9.75 -19.67 10.95
N LEU A 207 10.72 -19.72 11.89
CA LEU A 207 11.72 -20.79 11.95
C LEU A 207 11.08 -22.18 12.11
N ARG A 208 10.00 -22.27 12.90
CA ARG A 208 9.27 -23.53 13.07
C ARG A 208 8.73 -24.04 11.74
N ARG A 209 8.13 -23.18 10.92
CA ARG A 209 7.62 -23.56 9.59
C ARG A 209 8.74 -24.01 8.65
N LEU A 210 9.88 -23.32 8.64
CA LEU A 210 11.05 -23.74 7.85
C LEU A 210 11.55 -25.12 8.26
N VAL A 211 11.72 -25.35 9.56
CA VAL A 211 12.13 -26.65 10.11
C VAL A 211 11.15 -27.75 9.70
N GLU A 212 9.86 -27.54 9.93
CA GLU A 212 8.83 -28.53 9.63
C GLU A 212 8.78 -28.86 8.13
N ALA A 213 9.00 -27.87 7.26
CA ALA A 213 9.07 -28.09 5.80
C ALA A 213 10.27 -28.97 5.42
N LEU A 214 11.46 -28.68 5.97
CA LEU A 214 12.64 -29.52 5.75
C LEU A 214 12.43 -30.96 6.26
N GLU A 215 11.79 -31.12 7.43
CA GLU A 215 11.48 -32.44 8.00
C GLU A 215 10.48 -33.23 7.14
N ARG A 216 9.52 -32.57 6.50
CA ARG A 216 8.56 -33.19 5.57
C ARG A 216 9.17 -33.49 4.20
N GLY A 217 10.31 -32.90 3.87
CA GLY A 217 10.90 -32.99 2.54
C GLY A 217 10.32 -31.99 1.54
N ASP A 218 9.65 -30.94 2.03
CA ASP A 218 9.08 -29.86 1.21
C ASP A 218 10.20 -28.88 0.81
N TYR A 219 11.16 -29.37 0.03
CA TYR A 219 12.27 -28.56 -0.46
C TYR A 219 12.77 -29.04 -1.82
N ARG A 220 13.47 -28.16 -2.52
CA ARG A 220 14.20 -28.45 -3.75
C ARG A 220 15.67 -28.14 -3.50
N HIS A 221 16.56 -28.95 -4.05
CA HIS A 221 18.00 -28.78 -3.89
C HIS A 221 18.70 -28.92 -5.24
N HIS A 222 19.65 -28.03 -5.53
CA HIS A 222 20.51 -28.12 -6.71
C HIS A 222 21.92 -27.63 -6.36
N ASP A 223 22.90 -28.53 -6.51
CA ASP A 223 24.31 -28.31 -6.15
C ASP A 223 24.51 -27.92 -4.68
N LYS A 224 24.64 -26.61 -4.40
CA LYS A 224 24.79 -26.07 -3.03
C LYS A 224 23.59 -25.25 -2.58
N SER A 225 22.61 -25.04 -3.46
CA SER A 225 21.45 -24.18 -3.21
C SER A 225 20.24 -25.01 -2.81
N LEU A 226 19.54 -24.56 -1.76
CA LEU A 226 18.31 -25.13 -1.24
C LEU A 226 17.17 -24.13 -1.30
N TRP A 227 15.98 -24.61 -1.67
CA TRP A 227 14.72 -23.88 -1.68
C TRP A 227 13.72 -24.60 -0.81
N THR A 228 13.22 -23.96 0.24
CA THR A 228 12.26 -24.54 1.19
C THR A 228 10.85 -24.06 0.87
N ASP A 229 9.91 -24.99 0.68
CA ASP A 229 8.50 -24.69 0.42
C ASP A 229 7.75 -24.68 1.78
N ALA A 230 7.90 -23.60 2.57
CA ALA A 230 7.51 -23.55 3.99
C ALA A 230 6.07 -23.13 4.31
N ASP A 231 5.18 -23.10 3.32
CA ASP A 231 3.78 -22.61 3.48
C ASP A 231 3.74 -21.25 4.21
N LEU A 232 4.64 -20.35 3.80
CA LEU A 232 4.61 -18.95 4.19
C LEU A 232 3.59 -18.24 3.30
N PRO A 233 2.82 -17.27 3.84
CA PRO A 233 1.90 -16.50 3.04
C PRO A 233 2.63 -15.84 1.86
N ASP A 234 2.15 -16.09 0.64
CA ASP A 234 2.65 -15.43 -0.57
C ASP A 234 2.36 -13.92 -0.54
N LEU A 235 2.98 -13.17 -1.47
CA LEU A 235 2.69 -11.77 -1.80
C LEU A 235 1.17 -11.47 -1.73
N PRO A 236 0.75 -10.23 -1.37
CA PRO A 236 -0.66 -9.85 -1.43
C PRO A 236 -1.16 -9.99 -2.88
N THR A 237 -1.76 -11.14 -3.22
CA THR A 237 -2.02 -11.56 -4.60
C THR A 237 -3.49 -11.94 -4.82
N GLU A 238 -4.01 -11.44 -5.96
CA GLU A 238 -5.31 -11.62 -6.66
C GLU A 238 -6.63 -11.67 -5.87
N HIS A 239 -6.67 -12.29 -4.69
CA HIS A 239 -7.88 -12.50 -3.89
C HIS A 239 -8.48 -11.20 -3.32
N SER A 240 -7.71 -10.11 -3.31
CA SER A 240 -8.19 -8.79 -2.93
C SER A 240 -8.90 -8.06 -4.07
N ARG A 241 -8.91 -8.58 -5.30
CA ARG A 241 -9.43 -7.88 -6.48
C ARG A 241 -10.66 -8.57 -7.07
N TYR A 242 -11.65 -7.79 -7.46
CA TYR A 242 -12.81 -8.26 -8.21
C TYR A 242 -12.99 -7.44 -9.48
N GLY A 243 -13.02 -8.15 -10.62
CA GLY A 243 -13.28 -7.61 -11.94
C GLY A 243 -14.54 -8.20 -12.54
N ASP A 244 -15.46 -7.39 -13.07
CA ASP A 244 -16.63 -7.92 -13.79
C ASP A 244 -17.20 -6.96 -14.84
N VAL A 245 -17.92 -7.54 -15.80
CA VAL A 245 -18.75 -6.81 -16.77
C VAL A 245 -20.21 -7.06 -16.39
N ARG A 246 -20.95 -6.01 -16.05
CA ARG A 246 -22.32 -6.10 -15.50
C ARG A 246 -22.36 -7.00 -14.24
N PRO A 247 -21.81 -6.50 -13.11
CA PRO A 247 -21.68 -7.30 -11.91
C PRO A 247 -23.04 -7.77 -11.38
N SER A 248 -23.04 -8.90 -10.68
CA SER A 248 -24.23 -9.42 -9.99
C SER A 248 -23.87 -9.87 -8.58
N LEU A 249 -24.84 -9.80 -7.67
CA LEU A 249 -24.63 -10.25 -6.29
C LEU A 249 -24.15 -11.70 -6.21
N ALA A 250 -24.67 -12.59 -7.06
CA ALA A 250 -24.27 -14.00 -7.08
C ALA A 250 -22.79 -14.19 -7.43
N ARG A 251 -22.27 -13.42 -8.40
CA ARG A 251 -20.84 -13.44 -8.73
C ARG A 251 -19.98 -12.79 -7.66
N ALA A 252 -20.45 -11.67 -7.11
CA ALA A 252 -19.76 -11.01 -6.01
C ALA A 252 -19.61 -11.93 -4.78
N MET A 253 -20.65 -12.71 -4.46
CA MET A 253 -20.59 -13.73 -3.40
C MET A 253 -19.57 -14.85 -3.66
N GLN A 254 -19.22 -15.14 -4.92
CA GLN A 254 -18.20 -16.13 -5.26
C GLN A 254 -16.78 -15.60 -5.03
N ALA A 255 -16.57 -14.30 -5.28
CA ALA A 255 -15.28 -13.65 -4.99
C ALA A 255 -15.00 -13.56 -3.49
N GLY A 256 -16.07 -13.39 -2.68
CA GLY A 256 -16.00 -13.47 -1.23
C GLY A 256 -15.78 -12.11 -0.54
N PRO A 257 -15.78 -12.10 0.80
CA PRO A 257 -15.83 -10.87 1.57
C PRO A 257 -14.50 -10.11 1.66
N ARG A 258 -13.39 -10.76 1.30
CA ARG A 258 -12.01 -10.25 1.41
C ARG A 258 -11.56 -9.40 0.22
N VAL A 259 -12.47 -9.15 -0.73
CA VAL A 259 -12.20 -8.25 -1.85
C VAL A 259 -12.08 -6.82 -1.33
N GLN A 260 -10.97 -6.17 -1.64
CA GLN A 260 -10.61 -4.83 -1.23
C GLN A 260 -10.53 -3.83 -2.41
N GLU A 261 -10.30 -4.34 -3.62
CA GLU A 261 -10.32 -3.60 -4.88
C GLU A 261 -11.42 -4.12 -5.79
N VAL A 262 -12.29 -3.24 -6.26
CA VAL A 262 -13.34 -3.57 -7.22
C VAL A 262 -13.20 -2.73 -8.47
N ARG A 263 -13.26 -3.40 -9.61
CA ARG A 263 -13.27 -2.82 -10.94
C ARG A 263 -14.40 -3.41 -11.76
N VAL A 264 -15.41 -2.62 -12.08
CA VAL A 264 -16.53 -3.11 -12.87
C VAL A 264 -16.88 -2.16 -14.00
N VAL A 265 -17.29 -2.75 -15.11
CA VAL A 265 -17.75 -2.02 -16.29
C VAL A 265 -19.19 -2.35 -16.60
N ASP A 266 -19.90 -1.38 -17.17
CA ASP A 266 -21.33 -1.44 -17.46
C ASP A 266 -22.18 -1.70 -16.20
N VAL A 267 -21.87 -0.97 -15.11
CA VAL A 267 -22.60 -1.06 -13.85
C VAL A 267 -23.93 -0.27 -13.90
N GLU A 268 -25.00 -0.91 -13.46
CA GLU A 268 -26.33 -0.29 -13.31
C GLU A 268 -26.62 0.10 -11.84
N ASP A 269 -26.21 -0.74 -10.89
CA ASP A 269 -26.33 -0.49 -9.46
C ASP A 269 -25.18 -1.13 -8.67
N CYS A 270 -24.89 -0.58 -7.50
CA CYS A 270 -23.80 -1.04 -6.65
C CYS A 270 -24.22 -2.08 -5.60
N ALA A 271 -25.40 -2.71 -5.69
CA ALA A 271 -25.90 -3.60 -4.63
C ALA A 271 -25.08 -4.88 -4.50
N PHE A 272 -24.38 -5.30 -5.57
CA PHE A 272 -23.46 -6.44 -5.55
C PHE A 272 -22.36 -6.29 -4.49
N LEU A 273 -21.98 -5.05 -4.16
CA LEU A 273 -20.96 -4.79 -3.14
C LEU A 273 -21.41 -5.30 -1.77
N ALA A 274 -22.69 -5.58 -1.49
CA ALA A 274 -23.11 -6.18 -0.23
C ALA A 274 -22.36 -7.49 0.13
N ALA A 275 -21.79 -8.18 -0.87
CA ALA A 275 -20.97 -9.37 -0.66
C ALA A 275 -19.49 -9.07 -0.29
N MET A 276 -19.03 -7.82 -0.44
CA MET A 276 -17.63 -7.39 -0.33
C MET A 276 -17.52 -6.19 0.63
N PRO A 277 -17.69 -6.38 1.95
CA PRO A 277 -17.74 -5.28 2.91
C PRO A 277 -16.44 -4.47 3.03
N GLU A 278 -15.30 -5.05 2.64
CA GLU A 278 -13.95 -4.51 2.84
C GLU A 278 -13.38 -3.76 1.62
N VAL A 279 -14.24 -3.26 0.72
CA VAL A 279 -13.80 -2.54 -0.48
C VAL A 279 -13.32 -1.13 -0.13
N TYR A 280 -12.02 -0.90 -0.30
CA TYR A 280 -11.34 0.39 -0.11
C TYR A 280 -11.10 1.12 -1.44
N SER A 281 -10.89 0.40 -2.54
CA SER A 281 -10.67 0.96 -3.88
C SER A 281 -11.77 0.51 -4.84
N LEU A 282 -12.49 1.47 -5.44
CA LEU A 282 -13.64 1.20 -6.30
C LEU A 282 -13.57 1.99 -7.60
N ALA A 283 -13.50 1.28 -8.72
CA ALA A 283 -13.58 1.85 -10.06
C ALA A 283 -14.83 1.35 -10.80
N LEU A 284 -15.67 2.28 -11.23
CA LEU A 284 -16.96 2.02 -11.88
C LEU A 284 -16.99 2.67 -13.26
N SER A 285 -17.28 1.90 -14.30
CA SER A 285 -17.64 2.44 -15.62
C SER A 285 -19.08 2.09 -15.98
N SER A 286 -19.84 3.05 -16.53
CA SER A 286 -21.21 2.85 -16.99
C SER A 286 -21.54 3.76 -18.17
N LYS A 287 -22.31 3.25 -19.14
CA LYS A 287 -22.88 4.11 -20.19
C LYS A 287 -24.11 4.89 -19.74
N GLY A 288 -24.59 4.63 -18.52
CA GLY A 288 -25.76 5.25 -17.93
C GLY A 288 -25.43 5.99 -16.66
N SER A 289 -26.33 5.87 -15.69
CA SER A 289 -26.13 6.41 -14.35
C SER A 289 -26.26 5.29 -13.32
N PRO A 290 -25.15 4.86 -12.72
CA PRO A 290 -25.20 3.81 -11.72
C PRO A 290 -25.84 4.31 -10.43
N ASP A 291 -26.68 3.48 -9.81
CA ASP A 291 -27.15 3.73 -8.44
C ASP A 291 -26.00 3.52 -7.44
N LEU A 292 -25.50 4.64 -6.90
CA LEU A 292 -24.45 4.69 -5.90
C LEU A 292 -24.98 4.59 -4.46
N THR A 293 -26.30 4.52 -4.24
CA THR A 293 -26.90 4.41 -2.89
C THR A 293 -26.25 3.33 -2.01
N PRO A 294 -25.89 2.14 -2.54
CA PRO A 294 -25.20 1.11 -1.77
C PRO A 294 -23.81 1.49 -1.22
N LEU A 295 -23.20 2.58 -1.70
CA LEU A 295 -21.92 3.10 -1.22
C LEU A 295 -22.03 3.85 0.11
N GLY A 296 -23.23 4.27 0.51
CA GLY A 296 -23.44 5.08 1.70
C GLY A 296 -22.91 4.40 2.97
N GLY A 297 -21.83 4.94 3.54
CA GLY A 297 -21.22 4.44 4.78
C GLY A 297 -20.28 3.26 4.61
N ARG A 298 -19.89 2.91 3.38
CA ARG A 298 -18.85 1.91 3.11
C ARG A 298 -17.44 2.50 3.32
N PRO A 299 -16.40 1.66 3.52
CA PRO A 299 -15.05 2.13 3.75
C PRO A 299 -14.29 2.54 2.47
N VAL A 300 -14.99 2.94 1.40
CA VAL A 300 -14.36 3.31 0.13
C VAL A 300 -13.52 4.58 0.30
N GLU A 301 -12.25 4.50 -0.07
CA GLU A 301 -11.23 5.54 0.09
C GLU A 301 -10.88 6.19 -1.23
N TYR A 302 -10.78 5.37 -2.27
CA TYR A 302 -10.60 5.78 -3.64
C TYR A 302 -11.82 5.38 -4.46
N LEU A 303 -12.47 6.37 -5.06
CA LEU A 303 -13.58 6.18 -5.98
C LEU A 303 -13.25 6.77 -7.33
N GLU A 304 -13.27 5.93 -8.36
CA GLU A 304 -13.19 6.35 -9.75
C GLU A 304 -14.50 6.08 -10.47
N LEU A 305 -15.02 7.09 -11.15
CA LEU A 305 -16.28 7.05 -11.90
C LEU A 305 -16.02 7.43 -13.36
N ASP A 306 -16.40 6.55 -14.27
CA ASP A 306 -16.48 6.80 -15.71
C ASP A 306 -17.92 6.56 -16.20
N VAL A 307 -18.71 7.64 -16.24
CA VAL A 307 -20.17 7.55 -16.33
C VAL A 307 -20.77 8.60 -17.25
N GLU A 308 -21.98 8.38 -17.77
CA GLU A 308 -22.68 9.42 -18.53
C GLU A 308 -23.28 10.49 -17.60
N TRP A 309 -23.79 10.07 -16.43
CA TRP A 309 -24.33 10.94 -15.39
C TRP A 309 -24.23 10.30 -14.01
N VAL A 310 -24.08 11.09 -12.95
CA VAL A 310 -24.02 10.58 -11.57
C VAL A 310 -24.61 11.57 -10.57
N ASP A 311 -25.30 11.01 -9.56
CA ASP A 311 -25.67 11.72 -8.34
C ASP A 311 -24.66 11.41 -7.22
N LEU A 312 -23.91 12.43 -6.80
CA LEU A 312 -22.91 12.32 -5.74
C LEU A 312 -23.51 12.50 -4.33
N THR A 313 -24.81 12.72 -4.18
CA THR A 313 -25.46 13.01 -2.88
C THR A 313 -25.17 11.93 -1.83
N VAL A 314 -25.08 10.66 -2.23
CA VAL A 314 -24.75 9.56 -1.31
C VAL A 314 -23.35 9.69 -0.69
N LEU A 315 -22.40 10.33 -1.39
CA LEU A 315 -21.03 10.47 -0.91
C LEU A 315 -20.93 11.38 0.32
N ALA A 316 -21.92 12.23 0.58
CA ALA A 316 -22.03 12.99 1.84
C ALA A 316 -22.08 12.09 3.09
N ARG A 317 -22.37 10.79 2.93
CA ARG A 317 -22.36 9.80 4.00
C ARG A 317 -21.01 9.08 4.14
N SER A 318 -20.10 9.26 3.20
CA SER A 318 -18.78 8.63 3.21
C SER A 318 -17.89 9.25 4.28
N ARG A 319 -17.32 8.41 5.14
CA ARG A 319 -16.35 8.82 6.17
C ARG A 319 -14.92 8.50 5.76
N GLU A 320 -14.75 7.58 4.84
CA GLU A 320 -13.43 7.07 4.44
C GLU A 320 -12.94 7.63 3.10
N LEU A 321 -13.83 8.25 2.31
CA LEU A 321 -13.48 8.75 0.98
C LEU A 321 -12.45 9.88 1.07
N ARG A 322 -11.32 9.66 0.39
CA ARG A 322 -10.13 10.53 0.37
C ARG A 322 -9.85 11.07 -1.01
N SER A 323 -10.15 10.26 -2.01
CA SER A 323 -9.81 10.52 -3.39
C SER A 323 -10.97 10.17 -4.29
N LEU A 324 -11.36 11.14 -5.13
CA LEU A 324 -12.46 11.00 -6.08
C LEU A 324 -11.98 11.43 -7.46
N SER A 325 -12.10 10.54 -8.44
CA SER A 325 -11.89 10.84 -9.85
C SER A 325 -13.19 10.69 -10.62
N VAL A 326 -13.58 11.72 -11.38
CA VAL A 326 -14.82 11.75 -12.13
C VAL A 326 -14.56 12.04 -13.60
N THR A 327 -14.89 11.07 -14.43
CA THR A 327 -15.11 11.22 -15.87
C THR A 327 -16.62 11.17 -16.11
N CYS A 328 -17.18 12.28 -16.60
CA CYS A 328 -18.63 12.38 -16.76
C CYS A 328 -19.04 13.04 -18.08
N GLY A 329 -20.02 12.44 -18.77
CA GLY A 329 -20.60 12.99 -20.01
C GLY A 329 -21.41 14.27 -19.80
N ARG A 330 -22.01 14.43 -18.60
CA ARG A 330 -22.86 15.58 -18.22
C ARG A 330 -22.25 16.42 -17.10
N PRO A 331 -22.71 17.67 -16.89
CA PRO A 331 -22.32 18.49 -15.75
C PRO A 331 -22.57 17.76 -14.42
N VAL A 332 -21.54 17.74 -13.57
CA VAL A 332 -21.54 17.11 -12.25
C VAL A 332 -21.72 18.17 -11.17
N GLU A 333 -22.59 17.88 -10.20
CA GLU A 333 -22.82 18.71 -9.02
C GLU A 333 -21.85 18.31 -7.90
N LEU A 334 -20.93 19.20 -7.53
CA LEU A 334 -19.93 18.93 -6.48
C LEU A 334 -20.39 19.31 -5.07
N ALA A 335 -21.56 19.96 -4.93
CA ALA A 335 -22.08 20.41 -3.63
C ALA A 335 -22.11 19.32 -2.54
N PRO A 336 -22.42 18.03 -2.83
CA PRO A 336 -22.36 16.97 -1.82
C PRO A 336 -20.97 16.79 -1.18
N LEU A 337 -19.88 17.08 -1.91
CA LEU A 337 -18.51 16.85 -1.47
C LEU A 337 -18.08 17.77 -0.33
N ARG A 338 -18.76 18.90 -0.12
CA ARG A 338 -18.51 19.86 0.98
C ARG A 338 -18.59 19.23 2.37
N THR A 339 -19.30 18.10 2.48
CA THR A 339 -19.56 17.40 3.72
C THR A 339 -18.68 16.15 3.92
N VAL A 340 -17.83 15.81 2.95
CA VAL A 340 -16.93 14.66 3.01
C VAL A 340 -15.68 15.05 3.80
N PRO A 341 -15.48 14.55 5.03
CA PRO A 341 -14.53 15.14 5.96
C PRO A 341 -13.07 14.89 5.60
N ASN A 342 -12.78 13.79 4.89
CA ASN A 342 -11.42 13.31 4.62
C ASN A 342 -11.03 13.44 3.14
N LEU A 343 -11.86 14.10 2.31
CA LEU A 343 -11.57 14.29 0.89
C LEU A 343 -10.40 15.27 0.73
N TRP A 344 -9.27 14.78 0.23
CA TRP A 344 -8.06 15.57 -0.01
C TRP A 344 -7.61 15.56 -1.47
N ALA A 345 -8.08 14.60 -2.28
CA ALA A 345 -7.80 14.55 -3.72
C ALA A 345 -9.08 14.57 -4.55
N LEU A 346 -9.13 15.45 -5.54
CA LEU A 346 -10.24 15.55 -6.48
C LEU A 346 -9.71 15.68 -7.90
N ASP A 347 -10.26 14.87 -8.78
CA ASP A 347 -9.94 14.90 -10.19
C ASP A 347 -11.22 15.02 -11.01
N ILE A 348 -11.31 16.15 -11.72
CA ILE A 348 -12.47 16.57 -12.53
C ILE A 348 -12.04 16.99 -13.94
N ALA A 349 -10.79 16.74 -14.34
CA ALA A 349 -10.27 17.14 -15.65
C ALA A 349 -11.07 16.52 -16.80
N ALA A 350 -11.60 15.31 -16.59
CA ALA A 350 -12.42 14.59 -17.55
C ALA A 350 -13.93 14.81 -17.38
N ALA A 351 -14.38 15.74 -16.51
CA ALA A 351 -15.78 16.05 -16.28
C ALA A 351 -16.11 17.52 -16.57
N SER A 352 -17.36 17.77 -16.97
CA SER A 352 -17.95 19.11 -16.88
C SER A 352 -18.51 19.27 -15.47
N VAL A 353 -18.26 20.41 -14.83
CA VAL A 353 -18.77 20.72 -13.48
C VAL A 353 -19.85 21.79 -13.62
N ALA A 354 -20.99 21.60 -12.94
CA ALA A 354 -22.12 22.53 -13.03
C ALA A 354 -21.81 23.88 -12.38
N ASP A 355 -21.13 23.86 -11.23
CA ASP A 355 -20.63 25.03 -10.50
C ASP A 355 -19.21 24.76 -10.00
N ILE A 356 -18.22 25.24 -10.75
CA ILE A 356 -16.80 25.03 -10.42
C ILE A 356 -16.39 25.78 -9.15
N ALA A 357 -17.12 26.84 -8.77
CA ALA A 357 -16.83 27.61 -7.56
C ALA A 357 -16.96 26.76 -6.29
N THR A 358 -17.71 25.65 -6.34
CA THR A 358 -17.79 24.71 -5.21
C THR A 358 -16.42 24.17 -4.78
N VAL A 359 -15.42 24.11 -5.67
CA VAL A 359 -14.06 23.65 -5.32
C VAL A 359 -13.42 24.55 -4.25
N THR A 360 -13.70 25.86 -4.23
CA THR A 360 -13.16 26.79 -3.23
C THR A 360 -13.70 26.52 -1.82
N GLU A 361 -14.82 25.80 -1.71
CA GLU A 361 -15.44 25.42 -0.45
C GLU A 361 -14.90 24.08 0.11
N LEU A 362 -14.13 23.32 -0.67
CA LEU A 362 -13.57 22.02 -0.27
C LEU A 362 -12.29 22.19 0.56
N LYS A 363 -12.44 22.63 1.81
CA LYS A 363 -11.33 23.05 2.69
C LYS A 363 -10.25 21.99 2.98
N GLY A 364 -10.57 20.70 2.85
CA GLY A 364 -9.62 19.60 3.03
C GLY A 364 -8.80 19.26 1.78
N LEU A 365 -9.11 19.89 0.64
CA LEU A 365 -8.51 19.54 -0.65
C LEU A 365 -7.04 19.97 -0.72
N ARG A 366 -6.16 19.02 -1.05
CA ARG A 366 -4.71 19.19 -1.22
C ARG A 366 -4.23 18.86 -2.63
N TYR A 367 -4.94 17.98 -3.34
CA TYR A 367 -4.67 17.63 -4.73
C TYR A 367 -5.88 17.94 -5.61
N LEU A 368 -5.64 18.65 -6.72
CA LEU A 368 -6.67 18.97 -7.71
C LEU A 368 -6.17 18.70 -9.14
N GLU A 369 -6.89 17.85 -9.88
CA GLU A 369 -6.65 17.63 -11.31
C GLU A 369 -7.77 18.26 -12.16
N VAL A 370 -7.38 19.17 -13.06
CA VAL A 370 -8.28 20.00 -13.88
C VAL A 370 -7.75 20.18 -15.30
N THR A 371 -8.58 20.72 -16.18
CA THR A 371 -8.14 21.27 -17.47
C THR A 371 -7.68 22.72 -17.32
N GLN A 372 -6.94 23.23 -18.31
CA GLN A 372 -6.48 24.61 -18.38
C GLN A 372 -7.64 25.63 -18.28
N ASP A 373 -8.79 25.33 -18.90
CA ASP A 373 -9.95 26.22 -18.88
C ASP A 373 -10.62 26.23 -17.50
N GLN A 374 -10.75 25.07 -16.84
CA GLN A 374 -11.23 24.97 -15.45
C GLN A 374 -10.30 25.70 -14.48
N TRP A 375 -8.97 25.54 -14.64
CA TRP A 375 -7.99 26.25 -13.81
C TRP A 375 -8.10 27.77 -13.97
N ARG A 376 -8.27 28.27 -15.20
CA ARG A 376 -8.50 29.70 -15.45
C ARG A 376 -9.70 30.22 -14.66
N GLU A 377 -10.84 29.55 -14.79
CA GLU A 377 -12.07 29.95 -14.09
C GLU A 377 -11.89 29.94 -12.57
N LEU A 378 -11.25 28.90 -12.03
CA LEU A 378 -10.92 28.80 -10.60
C LEU A 378 -9.97 29.90 -10.11
N SER A 379 -8.94 30.23 -10.90
CA SER A 379 -7.99 31.30 -10.56
C SER A 379 -8.62 32.69 -10.51
N GLU A 380 -9.68 32.93 -11.29
CA GLU A 380 -10.43 34.20 -11.30
C GLU A 380 -11.34 34.38 -10.09
N LEU A 381 -11.83 33.28 -9.49
CA LEU A 381 -12.69 33.30 -8.31
C LEU A 381 -11.92 33.71 -7.04
N GLY A 382 -10.63 33.40 -6.97
CA GLY A 382 -9.82 33.55 -5.75
C GLY A 382 -10.17 32.52 -4.67
N ASP A 383 -9.50 32.61 -3.51
CA ASP A 383 -9.78 31.80 -2.31
C ASP A 383 -9.76 30.27 -2.53
N LEU A 384 -8.80 29.78 -3.32
CA LEU A 384 -8.59 28.33 -3.48
C LEU A 384 -8.23 27.67 -2.14
N PRO A 385 -8.58 26.38 -1.96
CA PRO A 385 -8.10 25.62 -0.81
C PRO A 385 -6.56 25.58 -0.81
N SER A 386 -5.97 25.20 0.32
CA SER A 386 -4.52 25.09 0.48
C SER A 386 -3.95 23.91 -0.31
N LEU A 387 -3.98 24.00 -1.63
CA LEU A 387 -3.53 22.97 -2.54
C LEU A 387 -2.03 22.75 -2.39
N ALA A 388 -1.64 21.49 -2.20
CA ALA A 388 -0.26 21.06 -2.30
C ALA A 388 0.15 20.88 -3.76
N VAL A 389 -0.76 20.33 -4.58
CA VAL A 389 -0.46 19.94 -5.95
C VAL A 389 -1.65 20.18 -6.87
N VAL A 390 -1.35 20.68 -8.07
CA VAL A 390 -2.34 20.90 -9.12
C VAL A 390 -1.89 20.25 -10.42
N GLY A 391 -2.65 19.26 -10.89
CA GLY A 391 -2.49 18.67 -12.22
C GLY A 391 -3.30 19.44 -13.25
N VAL A 392 -2.66 20.03 -14.26
CA VAL A 392 -3.32 20.79 -15.32
C VAL A 392 -3.15 20.09 -16.66
N HIS A 393 -4.25 19.58 -17.19
CA HIS A 393 -4.34 19.10 -18.56
C HIS A 393 -4.57 20.24 -19.54
N PRO A 394 -3.91 20.26 -20.72
CA PRO A 394 -4.15 21.30 -21.71
C PRO A 394 -5.59 21.31 -22.24
N HIS A 395 -6.21 20.13 -22.31
CA HIS A 395 -7.57 19.88 -22.79
C HIS A 395 -8.17 18.74 -21.99
N ARG A 396 -9.49 18.52 -22.14
CA ARG A 396 -10.15 17.36 -21.53
C ARG A 396 -9.41 16.05 -21.91
N PRO A 397 -8.86 15.30 -20.95
CA PRO A 397 -8.11 14.09 -21.25
C PRO A 397 -9.06 12.99 -21.74
N VAL A 398 -8.56 12.16 -22.64
CA VAL A 398 -9.16 10.86 -22.95
C VAL A 398 -8.48 9.86 -22.03
N ARG A 399 -9.26 9.16 -21.22
CA ARG A 399 -8.74 8.20 -20.25
C ARG A 399 -8.95 6.80 -20.76
N ASP A 400 -7.85 6.10 -20.95
CA ASP A 400 -7.83 4.66 -21.16
C ASP A 400 -7.41 3.99 -19.84
N TRP A 401 -7.99 2.82 -19.57
CA TRP A 401 -7.69 2.06 -18.36
C TRP A 401 -6.36 1.29 -18.52
N PRO A 402 -5.44 1.27 -17.53
CA PRO A 402 -5.45 2.01 -16.27
C PRO A 402 -5.17 3.49 -16.47
N VAL A 403 -5.87 4.33 -15.71
CA VAL A 403 -5.64 5.78 -15.77
C VAL A 403 -4.26 6.06 -15.20
N SER A 404 -3.42 6.66 -16.03
CA SER A 404 -2.13 7.23 -15.64
C SER A 404 -1.88 8.47 -16.47
N THR A 405 -1.25 9.47 -15.88
CA THR A 405 -0.87 10.68 -16.61
C THR A 405 0.64 10.79 -16.69
N ALA A 406 1.17 10.95 -17.89
CA ALA A 406 2.58 11.25 -18.11
C ALA A 406 2.84 12.74 -17.82
N TRP A 407 2.90 13.09 -16.54
CA TRP A 407 3.08 14.46 -16.06
C TRP A 407 4.45 15.03 -16.42
N VAL A 408 4.48 16.34 -16.72
CA VAL A 408 5.69 17.15 -16.63
C VAL A 408 5.63 17.93 -15.31
N THR A 409 6.46 17.55 -14.35
CA THR A 409 6.46 18.16 -13.01
C THR A 409 7.19 19.50 -12.99
N THR A 410 6.63 20.48 -12.30
CA THR A 410 7.21 21.82 -12.08
C THR A 410 6.95 22.26 -10.64
N TYR A 411 7.89 22.98 -10.03
CA TYR A 411 7.82 23.45 -8.64
C TYR A 411 7.42 24.94 -8.56
N ASP A 412 6.48 25.34 -9.40
CA ASP A 412 5.96 26.70 -9.51
C ASP A 412 4.42 26.64 -9.53
N GLU A 413 3.77 27.70 -9.05
CA GLU A 413 2.32 27.83 -9.20
C GLU A 413 1.89 27.75 -10.68
N PRO A 414 0.74 27.12 -11.00
CA PRO A 414 0.27 27.09 -12.37
C PRO A 414 0.03 28.50 -12.89
N PRO A 415 0.50 28.83 -14.11
CA PRO A 415 0.43 30.18 -14.62
C PRO A 415 -1.03 30.65 -14.68
N SER A 416 -1.30 31.75 -13.96
CA SER A 416 -2.55 32.49 -14.15
C SER A 416 -2.54 33.13 -15.55
N PRO A 417 -3.64 33.06 -16.30
CA PRO A 417 -3.70 33.47 -17.71
C PRO A 417 -3.47 34.96 -17.98
#